data_AF-A0A660SUA0-F1
#
_entry.id   AF-A0A660SUA0-F1
#
_cell.length_a   1.000
_cell.length_b   1.000
_cell.length_c   1.000
_cell.angle_alpha   90.00
_cell.angle_beta   90.00
_cell.angle_gamma   90.00
#
_symmetry.space_group_name_H-M   'P 1'
#
loop_
_entity.id
_entity.type
_entity.pdbx_description
1 polymer ?
#
loop_
_entity_poly.entity_id
_entity_poly.type
_entity_poly.pdbx_seq_one_letter_code
_entity_poly.pdbx_strand_id
1 'polypeptide(L)'
;MRKVLISLLVLLSLTTVFMFVGCKEEAVVAGAPTTLVVSSRLYSPASEQKFLYDEVFPDFEKENNCIVKFEILDDTVLLKRAEL
;
A
#
# COMPACT_ATOMS: atom_id res chain seq x y z
N MET A 1 -20.09 -31.40 -13.78
CA MET A 1 -18.72 -30.87 -13.92
C MET A 1 -18.68 -29.36 -14.18
N ARG A 2 -19.22 -28.84 -15.30
CA ARG A 2 -19.10 -27.41 -15.68
C ARG A 2 -19.68 -26.39 -14.66
N LYS A 3 -20.81 -26.71 -14.02
CA LYS A 3 -21.45 -25.83 -13.01
C LYS A 3 -20.64 -25.73 -11.70
N VAL A 4 -19.92 -26.79 -11.35
CA VAL A 4 -19.06 -26.84 -10.14
C VAL A 4 -17.79 -26.01 -10.37
N LEU A 5 -17.24 -26.06 -11.59
CA LEU A 5 -16.06 -25.29 -11.97
C LEU A 5 -16.33 -23.78 -11.93
N ILE A 6 -17.50 -23.34 -12.39
CA ILE A 6 -17.89 -21.92 -12.37
C ILE A 6 -18.10 -21.43 -10.94
N SER A 7 -18.74 -22.24 -10.08
CA SER A 7 -18.92 -21.91 -8.66
C SER A 7 -17.59 -21.74 -7.93
N LEU A 8 -16.62 -22.62 -8.21
CA LEU A 8 -15.29 -22.55 -7.62
C LEU A 8 -14.50 -21.32 -8.07
N LEU A 9 -14.64 -20.92 -9.35
CA LEU A 9 -14.01 -19.72 -9.90
C LEU A 9 -14.57 -18.43 -9.27
N VAL A 10 -15.88 -18.37 -9.05
CA VAL A 10 -16.53 -17.23 -8.38
C VAL A 10 -16.07 -17.15 -6.92
N LEU A 11 -15.99 -18.28 -6.22
CA LEU A 11 -15.55 -18.32 -4.83
C LEU A 11 -14.08 -17.89 -4.68
N LEU A 12 -13.20 -18.32 -5.59
CA LEU A 12 -11.80 -17.87 -5.61
C LEU A 12 -11.70 -16.35 -5.83
N SER A 13 -12.47 -15.80 -6.78
CA SER A 13 -12.48 -14.35 -7.05
C SER A 13 -13.00 -13.53 -5.86
N LEU A 14 -13.92 -14.09 -5.06
CA LEU A 14 -14.44 -13.42 -3.87
C LEU A 14 -13.38 -13.36 -2.77
N THR A 15 -12.59 -14.42 -2.60
CA THR A 15 -11.54 -14.45 -1.56
C THR A 15 -10.36 -13.51 -1.85
N THR A 16 -10.01 -13.27 -3.12
CA THR A 16 -8.92 -12.35 -3.46
C THR A 16 -9.30 -10.89 -3.21
N VAL A 17 -10.58 -10.53 -3.36
CA VAL A 17 -11.08 -9.18 -3.01
C VAL A 17 -10.99 -8.95 -1.50
N PHE A 18 -11.30 -9.95 -0.68
CA PHE A 18 -11.24 -9.82 0.78
C PHE A 18 -9.81 -9.63 1.33
N MET A 19 -8.77 -10.12 0.65
CA MET A 19 -7.38 -9.97 1.11
C MET A 19 -6.81 -8.55 0.92
N PHE A 20 -7.50 -7.66 0.18
CA PHE A 20 -7.14 -6.24 0.07
C PHE A 20 -7.95 -5.32 1.00
N VAL A 21 -8.99 -5.83 1.68
CA VAL A 21 -9.83 -5.07 2.65
C VAL A 21 -9.20 -5.12 4.06
N GLY A 22 -7.87 -5.07 4.13
CA GLY A 22 -7.11 -5.08 5.37
C GLY A 22 -6.66 -3.70 5.84
N CYS A 23 -6.92 -2.63 5.07
CA CYS A 23 -6.63 -1.27 5.50
C CYS A 23 -7.72 -0.85 6.50
N LYS A 24 -7.43 -1.11 7.77
CA LYS A 24 -8.22 -0.74 8.93
C LYS A 24 -8.51 0.76 8.86
N GLU A 25 -9.77 1.15 8.68
CA GLU A 25 -10.22 2.54 8.82
C GLU A 25 -10.03 2.97 10.27
N GLU A 26 -8.84 3.48 10.60
CA GLU A 26 -8.70 4.34 11.77
C GLU A 26 -9.39 5.66 11.42
N ALA A 27 -10.31 6.09 12.28
CA ALA A 27 -11.10 7.29 12.11
C ALA A 27 -10.19 8.53 11.96
N VAL A 28 -9.92 8.91 10.71
CA VAL A 28 -9.14 10.09 10.35
C VAL A 28 -9.98 11.32 10.67
N VAL A 29 -9.38 12.24 11.44
CA VAL A 29 -9.90 13.58 11.71
C VAL A 29 -10.30 14.24 10.40
N ALA A 30 -11.60 14.47 10.23
CA ALA A 30 -12.19 14.94 8.98
C ALA A 30 -11.54 16.24 8.48
N GLY A 31 -10.72 16.15 7.44
CA GLY A 31 -10.33 17.28 6.60
C GLY A 31 -8.83 17.50 6.37
N ALA A 32 -7.93 16.83 7.09
CA ALA A 32 -6.50 16.90 6.82
C ALA A 32 -6.00 15.59 6.20
N PRO A 33 -5.19 15.62 5.12
CA PRO A 33 -4.65 14.42 4.53
C PRO A 33 -3.67 13.74 5.51
N THR A 34 -3.84 12.43 5.69
CA THR A 34 -2.96 11.63 6.55
C THR A 34 -1.59 11.47 5.89
N THR A 35 -0.50 11.57 6.63
CA THR A 35 0.84 11.28 6.06
C THR A 35 1.12 9.78 6.18
N LEU A 36 1.26 9.09 5.04
CA LEU A 36 1.72 7.70 4.97
C LEU A 36 3.23 7.69 4.75
N VAL A 37 3.98 7.20 5.75
CA VAL A 37 5.43 7.07 5.65
C VAL A 37 5.79 5.65 5.22
N VAL A 38 6.44 5.53 4.07
CA VAL A 38 6.90 4.26 3.50
C VAL A 38 8.42 4.22 3.56
N SER A 39 8.97 3.40 4.45
CA SER A 39 10.41 3.23 4.60
C SER A 39 10.87 1.93 3.95
N SER A 40 11.90 1.97 3.10
CA SER A 40 12.43 0.79 2.41
C SER A 40 13.96 0.66 2.54
N ARG A 41 14.45 -0.58 2.54
CA ARG A 41 15.89 -0.91 2.38
C ARG A 41 16.32 -0.97 0.92
N LEU A 42 15.37 -1.20 0.02
CA LEU A 42 15.68 -1.44 -1.36
C LEU A 42 16.19 -0.12 -1.95
N TYR A 43 17.49 -0.07 -2.21
CA TYR A 43 18.08 1.02 -2.98
C TYR A 43 17.44 0.99 -4.37
N SER A 44 16.47 1.87 -4.59
CA SER A 44 15.83 2.03 -5.88
C SER A 44 16.66 3.03 -6.69
N PRO A 45 17.08 2.72 -7.92
CA PRO A 45 17.70 3.69 -8.81
C PRO A 45 16.86 4.97 -8.93
N ALA A 46 17.51 6.12 -9.13
CA ALA A 46 16.81 7.41 -9.21
C ALA A 46 15.66 7.43 -10.22
N SER A 47 15.78 6.67 -11.32
CA SER A 47 14.73 6.52 -12.33
C SER A 47 13.48 5.80 -11.81
N GLU A 48 13.65 4.77 -10.99
CA GLU A 48 12.53 4.03 -10.39
C GLU A 48 11.87 4.87 -9.29
N GLN A 49 12.67 5.56 -8.47
CA GLN A 49 12.12 6.50 -7.48
C GLN A 49 11.27 7.57 -8.16
N LYS A 50 11.78 8.15 -9.26
CA LYS A 50 11.03 9.14 -10.06
C LYS A 50 9.73 8.56 -10.60
N PHE A 51 9.73 7.32 -11.09
CA PHE A 51 8.50 6.65 -11.53
C PHE A 51 7.48 6.52 -10.40
N LEU A 52 7.91 6.18 -9.18
CA LEU A 52 7.01 6.12 -8.02
C LEU A 52 6.39 7.49 -7.70
N TYR A 53 7.20 8.55 -7.68
CA TYR A 53 6.72 9.90 -7.39
C TYR A 53 5.84 10.49 -8.48
N ASP A 54 6.12 10.19 -9.75
CA ASP A 54 5.43 10.82 -10.88
C ASP A 54 4.15 10.06 -11.27
N GLU A 55 4.15 8.72 -11.15
CA GLU A 55 3.10 7.88 -11.74
C GLU A 55 2.32 7.05 -10.70
N VAL A 56 2.91 6.73 -9.53
CA VAL A 56 2.28 5.80 -8.57
C VAL A 56 1.67 6.52 -7.38
N PHE A 57 2.44 7.35 -6.69
CA PHE A 57 1.98 8.04 -5.49
C PHE A 57 0.84 9.04 -5.74
N PRO A 58 0.83 9.85 -6.82
CA PRO A 58 -0.24 10.83 -7.02
C PRO A 58 -1.64 10.21 -7.08
N ASP A 59 -1.78 9.07 -7.76
CA ASP A 59 -3.06 8.36 -7.86
C ASP A 59 -3.47 7.77 -6.50
N PHE A 60 -2.53 7.16 -5.79
CA PHE A 60 -2.77 6.61 -4.45
C PHE A 60 -3.14 7.69 -3.42
N GLU A 61 -2.42 8.82 -3.42
CA GLU A 61 -2.65 9.96 -2.53
C GLU A 61 -4.06 10.53 -2.72
N LYS A 62 -4.50 10.67 -3.97
CA LYS A 62 -5.82 11.16 -4.34
C LYS A 62 -6.93 10.20 -3.90
N GLU A 63 -6.74 8.90 -4.11
CA GLU A 63 -7.75 7.89 -3.75
C GLU A 63 -7.91 7.72 -2.24
N ASN A 64 -6.86 7.96 -1.47
CA ASN A 64 -6.83 7.68 -0.03
C ASN A 64 -6.78 8.94 0.85
N ASN A 65 -6.86 10.14 0.26
CA ASN A 65 -6.70 11.43 0.94
C ASN A 65 -5.48 11.43 1.87
N CYS A 66 -4.32 11.07 1.31
CA CYS A 66 -3.07 10.96 2.07
C CYS A 66 -1.92 11.61 1.32
N ILE A 67 -0.79 11.79 2.01
CA ILE A 67 0.49 12.21 1.43
C ILE A 67 1.50 11.11 1.70
N VAL A 68 2.08 10.55 0.65
CA VAL A 68 3.09 9.49 0.74
C VAL A 68 4.47 10.12 0.88
N LYS A 69 5.19 9.71 1.92
CA LYS A 69 6.61 10.03 2.11
C LYS A 69 7.43 8.77 1.97
N PHE A 70 8.22 8.68 0.91
CA PHE A 70 9.12 7.56 0.70
C PHE A 70 10.52 7.88 1.20
N GLU A 71 11.06 7.03 2.05
CA GLU A 71 12.41 7.19 2.60
C GLU A 71 13.18 5.87 2.49
N ILE A 72 14.46 5.99 2.12
CA ILE A 72 15.39 4.86 2.12
C ILE A 72 16.18 4.93 3.41
N LEU A 73 16.08 3.89 4.23
CA LEU A 73 16.72 3.83 5.54
C LEU A 73 17.59 2.59 5.67
N ASP A 74 18.63 2.73 6.49
CA ASP A 74 19.49 1.62 6.91
C ASP A 74 18.72 0.61 7.78
N ASP A 75 19.10 -0.65 7.68
CA ASP A 75 18.56 -1.79 8.44
C ASP A 75 18.47 -1.52 9.93
N THR A 76 19.50 -0.89 10.50
CA THR A 76 19.56 -0.59 11.94
C THR A 76 18.48 0.40 12.35
N VAL A 77 18.15 1.35 11.47
CA VAL A 77 17.12 2.38 11.72
C VAL A 77 15.73 1.78 11.55
N LEU A 78 15.54 0.93 10.53
CA LEU A 78 14.28 0.23 10.30
C LEU A 78 13.95 -0.74 11.43
N LEU A 79 14.93 -1.51 11.90
CA LEU A 79 14.76 -2.44 13.01
C LEU A 79 14.29 -1.70 14.28
N LYS A 80 14.95 -0.59 14.61
CA LYS A 80 14.55 0.25 15.76
C LYS A 80 13.12 0.78 15.65
N ARG A 81 12.63 1.07 14.44
CA ARG A 81 11.24 1.52 14.24
C ARG A 81 10.24 0.38 14.30
N ALA A 82 10.62 -0.83 13.91
CA ALA A 82 9.75 -2.00 14.00
C ALA A 82 9.58 -2.52 15.44
N GLU A 83 10.51 -2.19 16.33
CA GLU A 83 10.47 -2.53 17.76
C GLU A 83 9.63 -1.54 18.61
N LEU A 84 9.13 -0.45 18.00
CA LEU A 84 8.19 0.50 18.63
C LEU A 84 6.74 0.00 18.52
#